data_AF-A0A3B1E6Z7-F1
#
_entry.id   AF-A0A3B1E6Z7-F1
#
_cell.length_a   1.000
_cell.length_b   1.000
_cell.length_c   1.000
_cell.angle_alpha   90.00
_cell.angle_beta   90.00
_cell.angle_gamma   90.00
#
_symmetry.space_group_name_H-M   'P 1'
#
loop_
_entity.id
_entity.type
_entity.pdbx_description
1 polymer ?
#
loop_
_entity_poly.entity_id
_entity_poly.type
_entity_poly.pdbx_seq_one_letter_code
_entity_poly.pdbx_strand_id
1 'polypeptide(L)'
;MSKIKNFGLALVGMALVFGITTANANPPRRTNGRRNISRFGLGYKFGNITSGTHPTNRRRTSGYGIRRDRGNHVIRNNYGKVIGQYRQDTIPHDSTYIVPHVNKQYNGSYYVQDDNYYYSPQTGDFGDTHGRQRQAQRVRFGGFTQTEDLSGRLLSALKNLRLDLHRNYSENHGFKKIYDETAHVLESAKYIHDADHQKDRHAIQGKLTQLDKQFHHIQNELRDWKQGRRQEDVGRFGLLSKMDQIQVTIHHLMNDSGVKQSREIHGRTDDGHGRTDAIRDRTREIHRENN
;
A
#
# COMPACT_ATOMS: atom_id res chain seq x y z
N MET A 1 26.86 -34.40 -47.81
CA MET A 1 27.03 -33.98 -46.40
C MET A 1 26.43 -32.57 -46.32
N SER A 2 25.37 -32.21 -45.62
CA SER A 2 24.80 -32.63 -44.33
C SER A 2 23.26 -32.62 -44.40
N LYS A 3 22.62 -33.43 -43.55
CA LYS A 3 21.19 -33.78 -43.54
C LYS A 3 20.37 -32.73 -42.79
N ILE A 4 19.30 -32.22 -43.42
CA ILE A 4 18.20 -31.51 -42.72
C ILE A 4 17.28 -32.60 -42.15
N LYS A 5 17.17 -32.67 -40.82
CA LYS A 5 16.25 -33.58 -40.12
C LYS A 5 14.91 -32.88 -39.91
N ASN A 6 13.86 -33.45 -40.50
CA ASN A 6 12.47 -33.21 -40.15
C ASN A 6 12.24 -33.59 -38.68
N PHE A 7 11.61 -32.71 -37.91
CA PHE A 7 10.93 -33.06 -36.67
C PHE A 7 9.44 -32.77 -36.84
N GLY A 8 8.70 -33.82 -37.18
CA GLY A 8 7.28 -33.90 -36.87
C GLY A 8 7.13 -34.29 -35.41
N LEU A 9 6.29 -33.57 -34.67
CA LEU A 9 5.74 -34.06 -33.42
C LEU A 9 4.23 -33.84 -33.46
N ALA A 10 3.51 -34.92 -33.73
CA ALA A 10 2.10 -35.06 -33.48
C ALA A 10 1.92 -35.77 -32.12
N LEU A 11 1.07 -35.23 -31.27
CA LEU A 11 0.52 -35.85 -30.05
C LEU A 11 -0.84 -35.14 -29.86
N VAL A 12 -1.96 -35.69 -30.33
CA VAL A 12 -2.76 -36.80 -29.77
C VAL A 12 -3.10 -36.59 -28.28
N GLY A 13 -4.26 -35.96 -28.07
CA GLY A 13 -5.37 -36.50 -27.29
C GLY A 13 -5.19 -36.71 -25.78
N MET A 14 -5.87 -35.88 -24.98
CA MET A 14 -6.59 -36.37 -23.80
C MET A 14 -7.72 -35.42 -23.43
N ALA A 15 -8.95 -35.79 -23.81
CA ALA A 15 -10.17 -35.18 -23.29
C ALA A 15 -10.57 -35.94 -22.03
N LEU A 16 -10.44 -35.31 -20.87
CA LEU A 16 -10.99 -35.80 -19.61
C LEU A 16 -12.38 -35.16 -19.42
N VAL A 17 -13.40 -35.95 -19.73
CA VAL A 17 -14.80 -35.67 -19.39
C VAL A 17 -15.00 -36.03 -17.92
N PHE A 18 -15.11 -35.03 -17.05
CA PHE A 18 -15.62 -35.22 -15.69
C PHE A 18 -17.12 -34.94 -15.67
N GLY A 19 -17.90 -35.99 -15.43
CA GLY A 19 -19.32 -35.88 -15.11
C GLY A 19 -19.50 -35.27 -13.72
N ILE A 20 -20.24 -34.18 -13.62
CA ILE A 20 -20.70 -33.61 -12.35
C ILE A 20 -22.10 -34.15 -12.09
N THR A 21 -22.21 -35.00 -11.06
CA THR A 21 -23.48 -35.41 -10.45
C THR A 21 -24.07 -34.23 -9.68
N THR A 22 -25.33 -33.92 -9.98
CA THR A 22 -26.14 -32.91 -9.29
C THR A 22 -26.63 -33.44 -7.94
N ALA A 23 -26.02 -32.98 -6.85
CA ALA A 23 -26.57 -33.15 -5.51
C ALA A 23 -27.39 -31.90 -5.13
N ASN A 24 -28.69 -32.11 -5.01
CA ASN A 24 -29.70 -31.16 -4.58
C ASN A 24 -29.55 -30.90 -3.07
N ALA A 25 -29.13 -29.69 -2.68
CA ALA A 25 -29.09 -29.26 -1.29
C ALA A 25 -29.85 -27.92 -1.15
N ASN A 26 -30.93 -27.97 -0.37
CA ASN A 26 -31.76 -26.81 -0.01
C ASN A 26 -30.91 -25.66 0.60
N PRO A 27 -31.09 -24.41 0.15
CA PRO A 27 -30.43 -23.28 0.79
C PRO A 27 -31.13 -22.89 2.10
N PRO A 28 -30.39 -22.59 3.18
CA PRO A 28 -30.98 -22.01 4.37
C PRO A 28 -31.46 -20.57 4.15
N ARG A 29 -32.62 -20.32 4.76
CA ARG A 29 -33.38 -19.08 4.92
C ARG A 29 -32.51 -17.81 5.00
N ARG A 30 -32.75 -16.87 4.08
CA ARG A 30 -32.28 -15.48 4.11
C ARG A 30 -32.82 -14.75 5.35
N THR A 31 -31.94 -14.25 6.20
CA THR A 31 -32.24 -13.13 7.09
C THR A 31 -31.82 -11.83 6.41
N ASN A 32 -32.77 -10.91 6.28
CA ASN A 32 -32.57 -9.58 5.69
C ASN A 32 -31.77 -8.70 6.68
N GLY A 33 -30.46 -8.88 6.71
CA GLY A 33 -29.52 -7.90 7.25
C GLY A 33 -29.01 -7.04 6.11
N ARG A 34 -29.58 -5.84 5.92
CA ARG A 34 -29.00 -4.77 5.08
C ARG A 34 -27.60 -4.46 5.60
N ARG A 35 -26.59 -5.14 5.06
CA ARG A 35 -25.19 -4.77 5.22
C ARG A 35 -24.93 -3.62 4.26
N ASN A 36 -24.79 -2.42 4.80
CA ASN A 36 -24.11 -1.33 4.12
C ASN A 36 -22.67 -1.77 3.88
N ILE A 37 -22.39 -2.28 2.67
CA ILE A 37 -21.04 -2.53 2.20
C ILE A 37 -20.49 -1.17 1.80
N SER A 38 -19.95 -0.43 2.77
CA SER A 38 -19.12 0.73 2.48
C SER A 38 -17.92 0.24 1.67
N ARG A 39 -17.82 0.73 0.43
CA ARG A 39 -16.64 0.57 -0.43
C ARG A 39 -15.54 1.43 0.18
N PHE A 40 -14.65 0.79 0.94
CA PHE A 40 -13.55 1.44 1.62
C PHE A 40 -12.34 1.52 0.68
N GLY A 41 -12.02 2.73 0.22
CA GLY A 41 -10.69 3.04 -0.26
C GLY A 41 -9.69 2.85 0.89
N LEU A 42 -8.58 2.16 0.61
CA LEU A 42 -7.49 1.84 1.55
C LEU A 42 -6.64 3.09 1.86
N GLY A 43 -7.30 4.18 2.24
CA GLY A 43 -6.68 5.40 2.73
C GLY A 43 -6.70 5.43 4.24
N TYR A 44 -5.52 5.49 4.84
CA TYR A 44 -5.36 5.74 6.27
C TYR A 44 -6.11 7.01 6.67
N LYS A 45 -6.84 6.97 7.77
CA LYS A 45 -7.02 8.13 8.64
C LYS A 45 -6.38 7.75 9.96
N PHE A 46 -5.50 8.59 10.49
CA PHE A 46 -5.12 8.46 11.89
C PHE A 46 -6.39 8.53 12.74
N GLY A 47 -6.73 7.43 13.42
CA GLY A 47 -7.49 7.55 14.65
C GLY A 47 -6.64 8.35 15.64
N ASN A 48 -7.28 9.23 16.42
CA ASN A 48 -6.62 10.08 17.41
C ASN A 48 -5.42 9.37 18.05
N ILE A 49 -4.24 9.98 17.91
CA ILE A 49 -3.03 9.56 18.59
C ILE A 49 -3.28 9.78 20.09
N THR A 50 -3.88 8.80 20.77
CA THR A 50 -3.85 8.74 22.23
C THR A 50 -2.47 8.27 22.61
N SER A 51 -1.56 9.23 22.80
CA SER A 51 -0.41 9.04 23.65
C SER A 51 -0.92 8.49 24.98
N GLY A 52 -0.67 7.21 25.24
CA GLY A 52 -0.91 6.59 26.54
C GLY A 52 0.12 7.09 27.55
N THR A 53 0.15 8.40 27.77
CA THR A 53 0.86 9.01 28.90
C THR A 53 -0.18 9.25 29.98
N HIS A 54 0.11 8.75 31.19
CA HIS A 54 -0.62 9.13 32.39
C HIS A 54 -0.84 10.66 32.41
N PRO A 55 -2.04 11.13 32.79
CA PRO A 55 -2.37 12.54 32.74
C PRO A 55 -1.57 13.29 33.80
N THR A 56 -0.45 13.90 33.41
CA THR A 56 0.08 15.03 34.17
C THR A 56 -0.42 16.30 33.51
N ASN A 57 -1.17 17.05 34.32
CA ASN A 57 -1.93 18.24 34.00
C ASN A 57 -1.00 19.32 33.42
N ARG A 58 -0.93 19.49 32.09
CA ARG A 58 -0.25 20.63 31.45
C ARG A 58 -1.13 21.29 30.39
N ARG A 59 -1.38 22.57 30.64
CA ARG A 59 -2.15 23.53 29.85
C ARG A 59 -1.86 23.40 28.35
N ARG A 60 -2.94 23.29 27.56
CA ARG A 60 -2.93 23.30 26.11
C ARG A 60 -2.66 24.70 25.59
N THR A 61 -1.48 24.94 25.02
CA THR A 61 -1.28 26.01 24.05
C THR A 61 -1.43 25.41 22.66
N SER A 62 -2.48 25.86 21.95
CA SER A 62 -2.74 25.55 20.54
C SER A 62 -1.75 26.34 19.70
N GLY A 63 -0.70 25.66 19.22
CA GLY A 63 0.23 26.21 18.26
C GLY A 63 0.62 25.11 17.29
N TYR A 64 0.62 25.42 15.99
CA TYR A 64 1.25 24.64 14.93
C TYR A 64 2.75 24.55 15.19
N GLY A 65 3.13 23.74 16.17
CA GLY A 65 4.49 23.47 16.57
C GLY A 65 4.74 22.00 16.37
N ILE A 66 5.86 21.68 15.71
CA ILE A 66 6.40 20.33 15.66
C ILE A 66 6.57 19.86 17.12
N ARG A 67 5.63 19.05 17.60
CA ARG A 67 5.72 18.45 18.93
C ARG A 67 6.82 17.39 18.88
N ARG A 68 7.97 17.71 19.48
CA ARG A 68 9.01 16.73 19.79
C ARG A 68 8.50 15.84 20.90
N ASP A 69 7.72 14.83 20.54
CA ASP A 69 7.42 13.74 21.44
C ASP A 69 8.60 12.75 21.42
N ARG A 70 9.20 12.54 22.59
CA ARG A 70 10.28 11.57 22.81
C ARG A 70 9.73 10.18 23.13
N GLY A 71 8.40 10.02 23.10
CA GLY A 71 7.72 8.76 23.32
C GLY A 71 8.05 7.74 22.22
N ASN A 72 8.04 6.45 22.61
CA ASN A 72 7.89 5.39 21.63
C ASN A 72 6.49 5.53 21.03
N HIS A 73 6.42 5.89 19.77
CA HIS A 73 5.14 5.96 19.10
C HIS A 73 4.86 4.66 18.38
N VAL A 74 3.58 4.32 18.29
CA VAL A 74 3.15 3.06 17.73
C VAL A 74 2.41 3.32 16.42
N ILE A 75 2.88 2.70 15.33
CA ILE A 75 2.16 2.70 14.06
C ILE A 75 1.10 1.59 14.16
N ARG A 76 -0.15 1.89 13.78
CA ARG A 76 -1.24 0.91 13.76
C ARG A 76 -1.77 0.74 12.33
N ASN A 77 -2.22 -0.47 12.00
CA ASN A 77 -2.94 -0.71 10.74
C ASN A 77 -4.44 -0.36 10.87
N ASN A 78 -5.20 -0.59 9.78
CA ASN A 78 -6.64 -0.36 9.68
C ASN A 78 -7.49 -1.16 10.69
N TYR A 79 -6.90 -2.13 11.38
CA TYR A 79 -7.52 -2.97 12.40
C TYR A 79 -7.08 -2.59 13.82
N GLY A 80 -6.34 -1.49 13.99
CA GLY A 80 -5.82 -1.05 15.29
C GLY A 80 -4.64 -1.87 15.81
N LYS A 81 -4.15 -2.87 15.07
CA LYS A 81 -2.99 -3.69 15.45
C LYS A 81 -1.72 -2.87 15.31
N VAL A 82 -0.85 -2.96 16.31
CA VAL A 82 0.49 -2.37 16.31
C VAL A 82 1.34 -3.03 15.23
N ILE A 83 1.78 -2.23 14.26
CA ILE A 83 2.63 -2.63 13.12
C ILE A 83 3.96 -1.91 13.13
N GLY A 84 4.46 -1.56 14.31
CA GLY A 84 5.76 -0.91 14.43
C GLY A 84 5.79 0.06 15.59
N GLN A 85 6.99 0.30 16.08
CA GLN A 85 7.28 1.37 17.00
C GLN A 85 8.32 2.28 16.36
N TYR A 86 8.08 3.58 16.37
CA TYR A 86 9.08 4.57 15.99
C TYR A 86 9.59 5.27 17.25
N ARG A 87 10.92 5.24 17.41
CA ARG A 87 11.62 6.15 18.31
C ARG A 87 11.98 7.35 17.47
N GLN A 88 11.41 8.49 17.81
CA GLN A 88 11.96 9.79 17.42
C GLN A 88 12.04 10.00 15.90
N ASP A 89 10.88 10.04 15.25
CA ASP A 89 10.77 10.62 13.91
C ASP A 89 9.66 11.65 13.93
N THR A 90 9.92 12.75 13.23
CA THR A 90 8.99 13.87 13.11
C THR A 90 8.02 13.60 11.96
N ILE A 91 7.23 12.53 12.07
CA ILE A 91 6.11 12.36 11.17
C ILE A 91 5.02 13.33 11.65
N PRO A 92 4.62 14.32 10.83
CA PRO A 92 3.57 15.24 11.21
C PRO A 92 2.30 14.48 11.58
N HIS A 93 1.57 14.99 12.58
CA HIS A 93 0.22 14.54 12.85
C HIS A 93 -0.62 14.61 11.56
N ASP A 94 -1.54 13.65 11.38
CA ASP A 94 -2.42 13.53 10.21
C ASP A 94 -1.74 13.05 8.91
N SER A 95 -0.49 12.59 8.98
CA SER A 95 0.16 11.90 7.85
C SER A 95 -0.57 10.59 7.45
N THR A 96 -0.40 10.14 6.22
CA THR A 96 -0.99 8.88 5.72
C THR A 96 0.04 8.18 4.85
N TYR A 97 -0.22 6.93 4.44
CA TYR A 97 0.67 6.19 3.53
C TYR A 97 2.14 6.24 3.98
N ILE A 98 2.41 5.74 5.19
CA ILE A 98 3.74 5.83 5.81
C ILE A 98 4.60 4.63 5.41
N VAL A 99 5.78 4.90 4.84
CA VAL A 99 6.86 3.91 4.72
C VAL A 99 7.86 4.17 5.86
N PRO A 100 7.86 3.35 6.93
CA PRO A 100 8.79 3.52 8.03
C PRO A 100 10.22 3.16 7.60
N HIS A 101 11.22 3.83 8.18
CA HIS A 101 12.59 3.34 8.17
C HIS A 101 12.68 2.22 9.22
N VAL A 102 12.74 0.96 8.80
CA VAL A 102 12.71 -0.17 9.75
C VAL A 102 14.09 -0.72 10.09
N ASN A 103 15.16 -0.31 9.40
CA ASN A 103 16.52 -0.81 9.56
C ASN A 103 17.56 0.30 9.40
N LYS A 104 18.79 0.08 9.89
CA LYS A 104 19.94 0.99 9.73
C LYS A 104 20.37 1.23 8.27
N GLN A 105 19.84 0.47 7.33
CA GLN A 105 20.12 0.59 5.89
C GLN A 105 19.32 1.71 5.22
N TYR A 106 18.31 2.24 5.91
CA TYR A 106 17.32 3.14 5.34
C TYR A 106 17.38 4.49 6.03
N ASN A 107 17.67 5.54 5.26
CA ASN A 107 18.05 6.85 5.78
C ASN A 107 16.87 7.77 6.12
N GLY A 108 15.64 7.27 6.12
CA GLY A 108 14.46 8.10 6.39
C GLY A 108 13.12 7.44 6.12
N SER A 109 12.07 8.15 6.46
CA SER A 109 10.67 7.72 6.34
C SER A 109 9.95 8.49 5.26
N TYR A 110 9.00 7.83 4.61
CA TYR A 110 8.12 8.46 3.63
C TYR A 110 6.71 8.56 4.19
N TYR A 111 5.98 9.60 3.82
CA TYR A 111 4.58 9.79 4.19
C TYR A 111 3.87 10.73 3.23
N VAL A 112 2.54 10.72 3.28
CA VAL A 112 1.67 11.63 2.56
C VAL A 112 0.98 12.56 3.55
N GLN A 113 1.05 13.87 3.31
CA GLN A 113 0.35 14.89 4.11
C GLN A 113 -0.27 15.90 3.15
N ASP A 114 -1.55 16.25 3.36
CA ASP A 114 -2.27 17.20 2.50
C ASP A 114 -2.15 16.86 1.00
N ASP A 115 -2.31 15.57 0.66
CA ASP A 115 -2.15 15.00 -0.70
C ASP A 115 -0.75 15.19 -1.33
N ASN A 116 0.25 15.55 -0.53
CA ASN A 116 1.65 15.72 -0.95
C ASN A 116 2.54 14.62 -0.36
N TYR A 117 3.50 14.16 -1.15
CA TYR A 117 4.46 13.13 -0.77
C TYR A 117 5.69 13.76 -0.14
N TYR A 118 6.15 13.19 0.97
CA TYR A 118 7.29 13.69 1.74
C TYR A 118 8.27 12.58 2.09
N TYR A 119 9.53 12.97 2.18
CA TYR A 119 10.63 12.20 2.74
C TYR A 119 11.17 12.92 3.97
N SER A 120 11.14 12.28 5.13
CA SER A 120 11.80 12.74 6.34
C SER A 120 13.07 11.93 6.55
N PRO A 121 14.27 12.51 6.39
CA PRO A 121 15.50 11.81 6.70
C PRO A 121 15.54 11.45 8.18
N GLN A 122 16.14 10.29 8.49
CA GLN A 122 16.39 9.82 9.83
C GLN A 122 17.24 10.87 10.54
N THR A 123 16.75 11.39 11.66
CA THR A 123 17.58 12.17 12.56
C THR A 123 18.53 11.20 13.24
N GLY A 124 19.78 11.17 12.78
CA GLY A 124 20.84 10.48 13.50
C GLY A 124 20.91 11.01 14.94
N ASP A 125 21.08 10.10 15.89
CA ASP A 125 21.37 10.43 17.29
C ASP A 125 22.82 10.94 17.35
N PHE A 126 23.03 12.18 16.89
CA PHE A 126 24.33 12.84 16.98
C PHE A 126 24.49 13.30 18.42
N GLY A 127 25.31 12.56 19.18
CA GLY A 127 25.61 12.82 20.58
C GLY A 127 25.90 14.31 20.84
N ASP A 128 25.19 14.85 21.83
CA ASP A 128 25.33 16.16 22.50
C ASP A 128 25.32 17.48 21.70
N THR A 129 25.48 17.48 20.38
CA THR A 129 25.54 18.74 19.62
C THR A 129 24.23 19.00 18.88
N HIS A 130 23.18 19.46 19.59
CA HIS A 130 21.97 20.13 19.07
C HIS A 130 21.71 19.91 17.57
N GLY A 131 21.52 18.66 17.16
CA GLY A 131 21.54 18.28 15.76
C GLY A 131 20.47 19.04 15.01
N ARG A 132 20.86 19.79 13.97
CA ARG A 132 19.91 20.46 13.08
C ARG A 132 19.01 19.37 12.50
N GLN A 133 17.79 19.31 13.03
CA GLN A 133 16.73 18.43 12.56
C GLN A 133 16.57 18.69 11.07
N ARG A 134 16.94 17.70 10.26
CA ARG A 134 16.75 17.79 8.81
C ARG A 134 15.25 17.87 8.56
N GLN A 135 14.80 18.96 7.94
CA GLN A 135 13.40 19.17 7.65
C GLN A 135 12.93 18.13 6.63
N ALA A 136 11.67 17.70 6.76
CA ALA A 136 11.05 16.86 5.76
C ALA A 136 11.06 17.57 4.39
N GLN A 137 11.35 16.80 3.36
CA GLN A 137 11.48 17.28 1.99
C GLN A 137 10.29 16.77 1.18
N ARG A 138 9.63 17.65 0.44
CA ARG A 138 8.57 17.23 -0.48
C ARG A 138 9.20 16.43 -1.62
N VAL A 139 8.71 15.21 -1.82
CA VAL A 139 9.10 14.35 -2.94
C VAL A 139 8.40 14.86 -4.19
N ARG A 140 9.17 15.39 -5.13
CA ARG A 140 8.64 15.91 -6.39
C ARG A 140 8.11 14.76 -7.24
N PHE A 141 6.92 14.92 -7.78
CA PHE A 141 6.39 13.99 -8.78
C PHE A 141 7.34 13.90 -9.99
N GLY A 142 7.77 12.69 -10.36
CA GLY A 142 8.75 12.48 -11.43
C GLY A 142 10.16 13.00 -11.10
N GLY A 143 10.49 13.12 -9.82
CA GLY A 143 11.80 13.56 -9.35
C GLY A 143 12.92 12.53 -9.56
N PHE A 144 12.61 11.23 -9.47
CA PHE A 144 13.60 10.14 -9.42
C PHE A 144 14.68 10.36 -8.35
N THR A 145 14.28 10.92 -7.21
CA THR A 145 15.22 11.28 -6.12
C THR A 145 15.28 10.22 -5.03
N GLN A 146 14.27 9.35 -4.97
CA GLN A 146 14.07 8.36 -3.91
C GLN A 146 13.93 6.94 -4.49
N THR A 147 14.09 6.79 -5.81
CA THR A 147 13.81 5.55 -6.55
C THR A 147 14.70 4.39 -6.12
N GLU A 148 16.01 4.62 -5.89
CA GLU A 148 16.94 3.62 -5.36
C GLU A 148 16.47 3.05 -3.99
N ASP A 149 16.20 3.94 -3.03
CA ASP A 149 15.78 3.55 -1.68
C ASP A 149 14.40 2.86 -1.69
N LEU A 150 13.42 3.42 -2.40
CA LEU A 150 12.06 2.87 -2.49
C LEU A 150 12.00 1.53 -3.22
N SER A 151 12.74 1.37 -4.33
CA SER A 151 12.82 0.10 -5.05
C SER A 151 13.51 -0.99 -4.23
N GLY A 152 14.58 -0.65 -3.50
CA GLY A 152 15.26 -1.56 -2.58
C GLY A 152 14.37 -2.02 -1.42
N ARG A 153 13.56 -1.11 -0.86
CA ARG A 153 12.54 -1.44 0.15
C ARG A 153 11.46 -2.34 -0.41
N LEU A 154 10.93 -2.03 -1.59
CA LEU A 154 9.91 -2.82 -2.27
C LEU A 154 10.38 -4.25 -2.51
N LEU A 155 11.58 -4.42 -3.06
CA LEU A 155 12.21 -5.71 -3.30
C LEU A 155 12.34 -6.52 -1.99
N SER A 156 12.82 -5.89 -0.93
CA SER A 156 13.00 -6.53 0.38
C SER A 156 11.67 -6.93 1.02
N ALA A 157 10.66 -6.05 0.93
CA ALA A 157 9.32 -6.32 1.46
C ALA A 157 8.63 -7.48 0.72
N LEU A 158 8.75 -7.56 -0.61
CA LEU A 158 8.20 -8.64 -1.40
C LEU A 158 8.90 -9.99 -1.17
N LYS A 159 10.23 -10.00 -0.98
CA LYS A 159 10.95 -11.20 -0.55
C LYS A 159 10.42 -11.73 0.78
N ASN A 160 10.22 -10.83 1.75
CA ASN A 160 9.67 -11.19 3.06
C ASN A 160 8.21 -11.66 2.96
N LEU A 161 7.38 -11.00 2.15
CA LEU A 161 6.00 -11.44 1.92
C LEU A 161 5.97 -12.85 1.35
N ARG A 162 6.74 -13.13 0.31
CA ARG A 162 6.77 -14.46 -0.31
C ARG A 162 7.21 -15.54 0.68
N LEU A 163 8.25 -15.27 1.47
CA LEU A 163 8.69 -16.19 2.52
C LEU A 163 7.59 -16.42 3.58
N ASP A 164 6.86 -15.37 3.96
CA ASP A 164 5.76 -15.42 4.92
C ASP A 164 4.60 -16.27 4.38
N LEU A 165 4.21 -16.05 3.11
CA LEU A 165 3.21 -16.86 2.43
C LEU A 165 3.56 -18.35 2.46
N HIS A 166 4.80 -18.69 2.12
CA HIS A 166 5.26 -20.09 2.10
C HIS A 166 5.19 -20.75 3.48
N ARG A 167 5.67 -20.05 4.50
CA ARG A 167 5.78 -20.62 5.85
C ARG A 167 4.46 -20.66 6.61
N ASN A 168 3.66 -19.60 6.48
CA ASN A 168 2.51 -19.37 7.36
C ASN A 168 1.16 -19.51 6.68
N TYR A 169 1.10 -19.57 5.34
CA TYR A 169 -0.17 -19.52 4.60
C TYR A 169 -0.31 -20.60 3.52
N SER A 170 0.60 -21.57 3.47
CA SER A 170 0.62 -22.62 2.44
C SER A 170 -0.60 -23.55 2.42
N GLU A 171 -1.34 -23.62 3.54
CA GLU A 171 -2.57 -24.42 3.67
C GLU A 171 -3.83 -23.73 3.10
N ASN A 172 -3.76 -22.45 2.70
CA ASN A 172 -4.93 -21.73 2.18
C ASN A 172 -5.30 -22.19 0.77
N HIS A 173 -6.61 -22.26 0.49
CA HIS A 173 -7.09 -22.52 -0.86
C HIS A 173 -6.58 -21.44 -1.82
N GLY A 174 -6.09 -21.85 -3.00
CA GLY A 174 -5.49 -20.93 -3.97
C GLY A 174 -4.04 -20.55 -3.67
N PHE A 175 -3.42 -21.11 -2.62
CA PHE A 175 -2.04 -20.78 -2.23
C PHE A 175 -1.06 -20.80 -3.40
N LYS A 176 -1.02 -21.91 -4.15
CA LYS A 176 -0.07 -22.07 -5.26
C LYS A 176 -0.20 -20.94 -6.29
N LYS A 177 -1.42 -20.60 -6.69
CA LYS A 177 -1.69 -19.53 -7.67
C LYS A 177 -1.16 -18.18 -7.16
N ILE A 178 -1.55 -17.78 -5.95
CA ILE A 178 -1.15 -16.47 -5.40
C ILE A 178 0.34 -16.42 -5.08
N TYR A 179 0.94 -17.54 -4.67
CA TYR A 179 2.38 -17.64 -4.47
C TYR A 179 3.17 -17.45 -5.78
N ASP A 180 2.69 -18.06 -6.87
CA ASP A 180 3.26 -17.92 -8.22
C ASP A 180 3.07 -16.47 -8.72
N GLU A 181 1.90 -15.85 -8.52
CA GLU A 181 1.65 -14.44 -8.85
C GLU A 181 2.53 -13.47 -8.05
N THR A 182 2.75 -13.75 -6.77
CA THR A 182 3.67 -12.98 -5.92
C THR A 182 5.12 -13.08 -6.43
N ALA A 183 5.50 -14.21 -7.03
CA ALA A 183 6.81 -14.35 -7.68
C ALA A 183 6.96 -13.37 -8.86
N HIS A 184 5.93 -13.22 -9.68
CA HIS A 184 5.96 -12.28 -10.81
C HIS A 184 5.99 -10.81 -10.36
N VAL A 185 5.32 -10.46 -9.26
CA VAL A 185 5.43 -9.12 -8.66
C VAL A 185 6.85 -8.89 -8.11
N LEU A 186 7.44 -9.90 -7.46
CA LEU A 186 8.83 -9.85 -7.00
C LEU A 186 9.84 -9.69 -8.15
N GLU A 187 9.66 -10.41 -9.25
CA GLU A 187 10.46 -10.25 -10.47
C GLU A 187 10.36 -8.84 -11.04
N SER A 188 9.14 -8.27 -11.04
CA SER A 188 8.89 -6.90 -11.48
C SER A 188 9.60 -5.87 -10.58
N ALA A 189 9.59 -6.07 -9.27
CA ALA A 189 10.33 -5.22 -8.33
C ALA A 189 11.85 -5.34 -8.52
N LYS A 190 12.36 -6.55 -8.77
CA LYS A 190 13.78 -6.76 -9.09
C LYS A 190 14.16 -6.03 -10.38
N TYR A 191 13.35 -6.15 -11.43
CA TYR A 191 13.57 -5.43 -12.68
C TYR A 191 13.61 -3.92 -12.49
N ILE A 192 12.69 -3.35 -11.71
CA ILE A 192 12.68 -1.91 -11.40
C ILE A 192 13.94 -1.49 -10.65
N HIS A 193 14.37 -2.27 -9.66
CA HIS A 193 15.60 -2.02 -8.91
C HIS A 193 16.85 -2.07 -9.80
N ASP A 194 16.96 -3.08 -10.68
CA ASP A 194 18.07 -3.22 -11.62
C ASP A 194 18.06 -2.07 -12.67
N ALA A 195 16.87 -1.64 -13.11
CA ALA A 195 16.70 -0.50 -14.02
C ALA A 195 17.09 0.84 -13.37
N ASP A 196 16.87 1.02 -12.06
CA ASP A 196 17.34 2.19 -11.31
C ASP A 196 18.86 2.30 -11.30
N HIS A 197 19.57 1.19 -11.03
CA HIS A 197 21.03 1.15 -11.15
C HIS A 197 21.54 1.49 -12.56
N GLN A 198 20.75 1.17 -13.59
CA GLN A 198 21.05 1.51 -14.99
C GLN A 198 20.56 2.92 -15.39
N LYS A 199 19.88 3.63 -14.48
CA LYS A 199 19.23 4.93 -14.71
C LYS A 199 18.18 4.89 -15.84
N ASP A 200 17.58 3.73 -16.11
CA ASP A 200 16.55 3.57 -17.13
C ASP A 200 15.17 3.95 -16.58
N ARG A 201 14.86 5.24 -16.66
CA ARG A 201 13.59 5.81 -16.17
C ARG A 201 12.37 5.27 -16.92
N HIS A 202 12.50 5.00 -18.21
CA HIS A 202 11.38 4.51 -19.02
C HIS A 202 11.02 3.07 -18.66
N ALA A 203 12.02 2.22 -18.43
CA ALA A 203 11.81 0.87 -17.92
C ALA A 203 11.08 0.86 -16.58
N ILE A 204 11.49 1.72 -15.64
CA ILE A 204 10.86 1.87 -14.33
C ILE A 204 9.39 2.28 -14.49
N GLN A 205 9.13 3.35 -15.24
CA GLN A 205 7.78 3.87 -15.47
C GLN A 205 6.87 2.84 -16.15
N GLY A 206 7.37 2.16 -17.17
CA GLY A 206 6.62 1.17 -17.94
C GLY A 206 6.18 -0.03 -17.10
N LYS A 207 6.89 -0.34 -16.00
CA LYS A 207 6.59 -1.49 -15.16
C LYS A 207 5.66 -1.18 -13.98
N LEU A 208 5.73 0.04 -13.44
CA LEU A 208 5.05 0.40 -12.19
C LEU A 208 3.52 0.25 -12.22
N THR A 209 2.85 0.68 -13.30
CA THR A 209 1.39 0.56 -13.42
C THR A 209 0.91 -0.90 -13.43
N GLN A 210 1.67 -1.78 -14.11
CA GLN A 210 1.34 -3.21 -14.13
C GLN A 210 1.56 -3.83 -12.75
N LEU A 211 2.67 -3.49 -12.10
CA LEU A 211 3.01 -3.97 -10.76
C LEU A 211 1.93 -3.57 -9.75
N ASP A 212 1.50 -2.31 -9.75
CA ASP A 212 0.43 -1.78 -8.89
C ASP A 212 -0.87 -2.59 -9.03
N LYS A 213 -1.34 -2.77 -10.28
CA LYS A 213 -2.54 -3.57 -10.58
C LYS A 213 -2.42 -5.03 -10.13
N GLN A 214 -1.27 -5.67 -10.39
CA GLN A 214 -1.03 -7.05 -9.99
C GLN A 214 -1.01 -7.19 -8.46
N PHE A 215 -0.41 -6.22 -7.77
CA PHE A 215 -0.36 -6.24 -6.32
C PHE A 215 -1.73 -6.04 -5.69
N HIS A 216 -2.55 -5.13 -6.22
CA HIS A 216 -3.95 -4.98 -5.81
C HIS A 216 -4.76 -6.28 -5.94
N HIS A 217 -4.56 -7.03 -7.02
CA HIS A 217 -5.18 -8.36 -7.16
C HIS A 217 -4.76 -9.29 -6.01
N ILE A 218 -3.46 -9.43 -5.77
CA ILE A 218 -2.92 -10.27 -4.69
C ILE A 218 -3.46 -9.85 -3.33
N GLN A 219 -3.53 -8.54 -3.04
CA GLN A 219 -4.07 -8.03 -1.78
C GLN A 219 -5.53 -8.46 -1.56
N ASN A 220 -6.35 -8.38 -2.61
CA ASN A 220 -7.75 -8.77 -2.54
C ASN A 220 -7.90 -10.27 -2.26
N GLU A 221 -7.08 -11.11 -2.87
CA GLU A 221 -7.11 -12.57 -2.69
C GLU A 221 -6.61 -12.99 -1.29
N LEU A 222 -5.59 -12.30 -0.76
CA LEU A 222 -4.98 -12.60 0.54
C LEU A 222 -5.80 -12.11 1.74
N ARG A 223 -6.80 -11.25 1.53
CA ARG A 223 -7.54 -10.59 2.60
C ARG A 223 -8.21 -11.56 3.58
N ASP A 224 -8.77 -12.65 3.06
CA ASP A 224 -9.54 -13.62 3.84
C ASP A 224 -8.73 -14.85 4.25
N TRP A 225 -7.42 -14.84 3.94
CA TRP A 225 -6.55 -15.96 4.28
C TRP A 225 -6.33 -16.07 5.77
N LYS A 226 -6.30 -17.31 6.23
CA LYS A 226 -6.06 -17.65 7.63
C LYS A 226 -4.61 -18.06 7.79
N GLN A 227 -4.00 -17.59 8.86
CA GLN A 227 -2.69 -18.06 9.26
C GLN A 227 -2.80 -19.54 9.65
N GLY A 228 -1.87 -20.35 9.15
CA GLY A 228 -1.78 -21.78 9.44
C GLY A 228 -1.41 -22.06 10.90
N ARG A 229 -1.42 -23.34 11.28
CA ARG A 229 -1.24 -23.77 12.68
C ARG A 229 0.17 -23.51 13.23
N ARG A 230 1.18 -23.56 12.38
CA ARG A 230 2.58 -23.30 12.75
C ARG A 230 2.90 -21.85 12.37
N GLN A 231 2.98 -20.99 13.39
CA GLN A 231 3.34 -19.59 13.21
C GLN A 231 4.85 -19.42 13.32
N GLU A 232 5.47 -19.04 12.21
CA GLU A 232 6.87 -18.62 12.17
C GLU A 232 6.95 -17.13 11.92
N ASP A 233 7.76 -16.41 12.72
CA ASP A 233 7.96 -14.99 12.50
C ASP A 233 8.83 -14.78 11.25
N VAL A 234 8.22 -14.26 10.19
CA VAL A 234 8.93 -13.87 8.97
C VAL A 234 8.98 -12.35 8.91
N GLY A 235 10.13 -11.77 9.26
CA GLY A 235 10.31 -10.32 9.30
C GLY A 235 9.40 -9.64 10.34
N ARG A 236 9.09 -8.37 10.13
CA ARG A 236 8.22 -7.59 11.03
C ARG A 236 6.81 -7.52 10.43
N PHE A 237 5.78 -7.54 11.28
CA PHE A 237 4.35 -7.39 10.94
C PHE A 237 3.63 -8.66 10.46
N GLY A 238 2.30 -8.69 10.64
CA GLY A 238 1.44 -9.73 10.07
C GLY A 238 1.06 -9.44 8.62
N LEU A 239 0.48 -10.43 7.93
CA LEU A 239 0.24 -10.42 6.48
C LEU A 239 -0.39 -9.11 5.95
N LEU A 240 -1.55 -8.71 6.50
CA LEU A 240 -2.24 -7.49 6.05
C LEU A 240 -1.37 -6.24 6.15
N SER A 241 -0.55 -6.16 7.19
CA SER A 241 0.32 -5.00 7.45
C SER A 241 1.54 -4.97 6.55
N LYS A 242 2.07 -6.15 6.18
CA LYS A 242 3.10 -6.25 5.14
C LYS A 242 2.54 -5.81 3.79
N MET A 243 1.32 -6.22 3.46
CA MET A 243 0.66 -5.84 2.22
C MET A 243 0.44 -4.33 2.13
N ASP A 244 -0.10 -3.74 3.19
CA ASP A 244 -0.25 -2.29 3.33
C ASP A 244 1.09 -1.57 3.12
N GLN A 245 2.16 -2.03 3.77
CA GLN A 245 3.49 -1.43 3.62
C GLN A 245 4.02 -1.52 2.18
N ILE A 246 3.80 -2.65 1.50
CA ILE A 246 4.20 -2.84 0.09
C ILE A 246 3.42 -1.89 -0.81
N GLN A 247 2.10 -1.80 -0.66
CA GLN A 247 1.26 -0.91 -1.46
C GLN A 247 1.67 0.56 -1.28
N VAL A 248 1.86 0.98 -0.04
CA VAL A 248 2.36 2.32 0.28
C VAL A 248 3.72 2.59 -0.39
N THR A 249 4.63 1.62 -0.34
CA THR A 249 5.95 1.74 -0.98
C THR A 249 5.81 1.87 -2.50
N ILE A 250 4.92 1.09 -3.14
CA ILE A 250 4.59 1.19 -4.57
C ILE A 250 4.08 2.60 -4.88
N HIS A 251 3.15 3.13 -4.09
CA HIS A 251 2.56 4.46 -4.31
C HIS A 251 3.59 5.59 -4.21
N HIS A 252 4.50 5.54 -3.23
CA HIS A 252 5.62 6.49 -3.11
C HIS A 252 6.57 6.39 -4.31
N LEU A 253 6.89 5.17 -4.73
CA LEU A 253 7.74 4.91 -5.90
C LEU A 253 7.10 5.44 -7.18
N MET A 254 5.80 5.21 -7.36
CA MET A 254 5.02 5.77 -8.48
C MET A 254 5.05 7.30 -8.49
N ASN A 255 4.86 7.95 -7.33
CA ASN A 255 4.96 9.41 -7.25
C ASN A 255 6.37 9.89 -7.64
N ASP A 256 7.43 9.35 -7.03
CA ASP A 256 8.81 9.76 -7.32
C ASP A 256 9.19 9.49 -8.79
N SER A 257 8.71 8.42 -9.40
CA SER A 257 8.94 8.09 -10.82
C SER A 257 7.98 8.79 -11.80
N GLY A 258 7.01 9.57 -11.31
CA GLY A 258 6.09 10.33 -12.16
C GLY A 258 5.01 9.47 -12.83
N VAL A 259 4.66 8.34 -12.21
CA VAL A 259 3.61 7.44 -12.66
C VAL A 259 2.33 7.72 -11.87
N LYS A 260 1.22 7.89 -12.57
CA LYS A 260 -0.10 8.05 -11.93
C LYS A 260 -0.55 6.70 -11.38
N GLN A 261 -0.97 6.68 -10.12
CA GLN A 261 -1.58 5.50 -9.50
C GLN A 261 -2.80 5.06 -10.30
N SER A 262 -3.00 3.75 -10.42
CA SER A 262 -4.24 3.27 -10.98
C SER A 262 -5.36 3.72 -10.05
N ARG A 263 -6.28 4.55 -10.56
CA ARG A 263 -7.46 4.98 -9.80
C ARG A 263 -8.38 3.78 -9.63
N GLU A 264 -8.02 2.83 -8.77
CA GLU A 264 -9.06 2.09 -8.06
C GLU A 264 -9.78 3.15 -7.23
N ILE A 265 -11.03 3.39 -7.63
CA ILE A 265 -12.02 4.33 -7.11
C ILE A 265 -11.92 4.42 -5.58
N HIS A 266 -10.96 5.21 -5.08
CA HIS A 266 -10.95 5.66 -3.70
C HIS A 266 -12.12 6.60 -3.64
N GLY A 267 -13.20 6.18 -2.98
CA GLY A 267 -14.53 6.77 -2.96
C GLY A 267 -14.61 8.21 -2.44
N ARG A 268 -13.86 9.12 -3.05
CA ARG A 268 -14.20 10.52 -3.17
C ARG A 268 -14.93 10.60 -4.51
N THR A 269 -16.23 10.39 -4.43
CA THR A 269 -17.16 10.88 -5.44
C THR A 269 -16.78 12.33 -5.73
N ASP A 270 -16.28 12.56 -6.93
CA ASP A 270 -15.96 13.88 -7.48
C ASP A 270 -17.27 14.61 -7.86
N ASP A 271 -18.29 14.54 -7.00
CA ASP A 271 -19.64 15.08 -7.22
C ASP A 271 -19.69 16.57 -6.83
N GLY A 272 -18.55 17.18 -6.50
CA GLY A 272 -18.46 18.44 -5.77
C GLY A 272 -18.15 19.69 -6.59
N HIS A 273 -18.01 19.60 -7.93
CA HIS A 273 -17.70 20.76 -8.78
C HIS A 273 -18.71 21.03 -9.90
N GLY A 274 -19.91 20.45 -9.83
CA GLY A 274 -21.00 20.73 -10.79
C GLY A 274 -22.29 21.32 -10.19
N ARG A 275 -22.34 21.63 -8.89
CA ARG A 275 -23.61 22.01 -8.21
C ARG A 275 -23.77 23.50 -7.86
N THR A 276 -22.78 24.34 -8.14
CA THR A 276 -22.90 25.80 -7.91
C THR A 276 -23.56 26.54 -9.06
N ASP A 277 -23.64 25.96 -10.26
CA ASP A 277 -24.25 26.65 -11.41
C ASP A 277 -25.75 26.38 -11.53
N ALA A 278 -26.24 25.21 -11.07
CA ALA A 278 -27.68 24.89 -11.11
C ALA A 278 -28.53 25.61 -10.04
N ILE A 279 -27.91 26.16 -8.99
CA ILE A 279 -28.64 26.96 -7.98
C ILE A 279 -28.77 28.42 -8.42
N ARG A 280 -27.85 28.91 -9.27
CA ARG A 280 -27.88 30.31 -9.74
C ARG A 280 -28.89 30.56 -10.86
N ASP A 281 -29.24 29.53 -11.63
CA ASP A 281 -30.30 29.64 -12.65
C ASP A 281 -31.72 29.51 -12.07
N ARG A 282 -31.90 28.76 -10.98
CA ARG A 282 -33.24 28.62 -10.35
C ARG A 282 -33.71 29.88 -9.62
N THR A 283 -32.80 30.78 -9.23
CA THR A 283 -33.18 32.07 -8.63
C THR A 283 -33.57 33.13 -9.67
N ARG A 284 -33.24 32.93 -10.95
CA ARG A 284 -33.63 33.86 -12.04
C ARG A 284 -34.99 33.56 -12.65
N GLU A 285 -35.50 32.34 -12.47
CA GLU A 285 -36.81 31.94 -12.99
C GLU A 285 -37.96 32.41 -12.07
N ILE A 286 -37.75 32.44 -10.75
CA ILE A 286 -38.78 32.87 -9.77
C ILE A 286 -39.04 34.40 -9.83
N HIS A 287 -38.12 35.19 -10.39
CA HIS A 287 -38.34 36.64 -10.58
C HIS A 287 -38.95 37.02 -11.94
N ARG A 288 -39.25 36.06 -12.83
CA ARG A 288 -39.99 36.31 -14.07
C ARG A 288 -41.47 35.99 -14.00
N GLU A 289 -41.93 35.26 -12.98
CA GLU A 289 -43.35 34.90 -12.83
C GLU A 289 -44.15 35.85 -11.92
N ASN A 290 -43.53 36.91 -11.39
CA ASN A 290 -44.17 37.88 -10.50
C ASN A 290 -44.16 39.33 -11.05
N ASN A 291 -44.07 39.51 -12.37
CA ASN A 291 -44.28 40.78 -13.07
C ASN A 291 -45.17 40.58 -14.28
#